data_AF-A0A951I3W2-F1
#
_entry.id   AF-A0A951I3W2-F1
#
_cell.length_a   1.000
_cell.length_b   1.000
_cell.length_c   1.000
_cell.angle_alpha   90.00
_cell.angle_beta   90.00
_cell.angle_gamma   90.00
#
_symmetry.space_group_name_H-M   'P 1'
#
loop_
_entity.id
_entity.type
_entity.pdbx_description
1 polymer ?
#
loop_
_entity_poly.entity_id
_entity_poly.type
_entity_poly.pdbx_seq_one_letter_code
_entity_poly.pdbx_strand_id
1 'polypeptide(L)' 'MEVMEIFQKLNREQGITLILVTHEPDIAEYADRVVVFKDGKIRKDYRVDAPRDATAELKQMPVAAEEEEEEPLAA' A
#
# COMPACT_ATOMS: atom_id res chain seq x y z
N MET A 1 -3.04 -2.56 -4.23
CA MET A 1 -2.36 -1.33 -3.80
C MET A 1 -3.29 -0.13 -3.64
N GLU A 2 -4.45 -0.10 -4.31
CA GLU A 2 -5.42 1.02 -4.29
C GLU A 2 -5.79 1.50 -2.88
N VAL A 3 -6.06 0.58 -1.96
CA VAL A 3 -6.38 0.92 -0.56
C VAL A 3 -5.22 1.63 0.16
N MET A 4 -3.97 1.18 -0.07
CA MET A 4 -2.80 1.80 0.56
C MET A 4 -2.54 3.20 0.03
N GLU A 5 -2.85 3.46 -1.24
CA GLU A 5 -2.82 4.80 -1.81
C GLU A 5 -3.78 5.73 -1.10
N ILE A 6 -5.03 5.30 -0.91
CA ILE A 6 -6.03 6.10 -0.21
C ILE A 6 -5.55 6.43 1.20
N PHE A 7 -5.00 5.45 1.92
CA PHE A 7 -4.47 5.67 3.27
C PHE A 7 -3.32 6.67 3.30
N GLN A 8 -2.37 6.56 2.37
CA GLN A 8 -1.26 7.51 2.29
C GLN A 8 -1.72 8.91 1.91
N LYS A 9 -2.72 9.05 1.03
CA LYS A 9 -3.32 10.36 0.70
C LYS A 9 -4.03 10.97 1.90
N LEU A 10 -4.85 10.22 2.61
CA LEU A 10 -5.51 10.70 3.83
C LEU A 10 -4.49 11.18 4.87
N ASN A 11 -3.39 10.43 5.05
CA ASN A 11 -2.35 10.83 5.98
C ASN A 11 -1.59 12.09 5.53
N ARG A 12 -1.06 12.10 4.29
CA ARG A 12 -0.16 13.14 3.79
C ARG A 12 -0.89 14.42 3.40
N GLU A 13 -2.07 14.31 2.80
CA GLU A 13 -2.82 15.44 2.24
C GLU A 13 -3.80 16.03 3.25
N GLN A 14 -4.44 15.19 4.07
CA GLN A 14 -5.46 15.64 5.04
C GLN A 14 -4.95 15.67 6.49
N GLY A 15 -3.72 15.21 6.75
CA GLY A 15 -3.14 15.18 8.09
C GLY A 15 -3.80 14.16 9.03
N ILE A 16 -4.52 13.17 8.50
CA ILE A 16 -5.21 12.17 9.31
C ILE A 16 -4.20 11.15 9.85
N THR A 17 -4.19 10.95 11.17
CA THR A 17 -3.35 9.92 11.79
C THR A 17 -3.99 8.54 11.60
N LEU A 18 -3.24 7.62 10.98
CA LEU A 18 -3.68 6.25 10.69
C LEU A 18 -2.83 5.25 11.48
N ILE A 19 -3.49 4.26 12.08
CA ILE A 19 -2.83 3.10 12.70
C ILE A 19 -3.29 1.86 11.93
N LEU A 20 -2.36 1.21 11.24
CA LEU A 20 -2.60 -0.01 10.49
C LEU A 20 -1.98 -1.20 11.24
N VAL A 21 -2.75 -2.27 11.39
CA VAL A 21 -2.27 -3.54 11.96
C VAL A 21 -2.20 -4.56 10.84
N THR A 22 -1.02 -5.10 10.58
CA THR A 22 -0.78 -6.11 9.56
C THR A 22 0.20 -7.17 10.05
N HIS A 23 0.10 -8.37 9.48
CA HIS A 23 1.09 -9.44 9.64
C HIS A 23 2.06 -9.50 8.46
N GLU A 24 1.82 -8.70 7.43
CA GLU A 24 2.57 -8.67 6.17
C GLU A 24 3.64 -7.57 6.24
N PRO A 25 4.95 -7.92 6.20
CA PRO A 25 6.04 -6.95 6.35
C PRO A 25 6.10 -5.90 5.24
N ASP A 26 5.76 -6.27 4.02
CA ASP A 26 5.72 -5.39 2.84
C ASP A 26 4.67 -4.30 2.98
N ILE A 27 3.52 -4.59 3.59
CA ILE A 27 2.51 -3.57 3.91
C ILE A 27 3.03 -2.58 4.98
N ALA A 28 3.85 -3.03 5.93
CA ALA A 28 4.41 -2.16 6.96
C ALA A 28 5.41 -1.13 6.40
N GLU A 29 6.05 -1.43 5.26
CA GLU A 29 7.00 -0.52 4.59
C GLU A 29 6.35 0.75 4.03
N TYR A 30 5.01 0.80 3.93
CA TYR A 30 4.26 1.99 3.51
C TYR A 30 4.00 2.99 4.65
N ALA A 31 4.29 2.62 5.91
CA ALA A 31 4.05 3.47 7.07
C ALA A 31 5.30 4.30 7.44
N ASP A 32 5.10 5.50 8.00
CA ASP A 32 6.23 6.34 8.47
C ASP A 32 6.94 5.76 9.70
N ARG A 33 6.26 4.90 10.46
CA ARG A 33 6.74 4.27 11.68
C ARG A 33 6.18 2.87 11.82
N VAL A 34 7.03 1.92 12.18
CA VAL A 34 6.66 0.53 12.42
C VAL A 34 6.92 0.18 13.88
N VAL A 35 5.88 -0.32 14.54
CA VAL A 35 5.96 -0.85 15.90
C VAL A 35 5.70 -2.34 15.86
N VAL A 36 6.72 -3.15 16.15
CA VAL A 36 6.60 -4.61 16.21
C VAL A 36 6.19 -4.99 17.62
N PHE A 37 5.03 -5.61 17.75
CA PHE A 37 4.45 -6.03 19.02
C PHE A 37 4.42 -7.56 19.13
N LYS A 38 4.80 -8.09 20.29
CA LYS A 38 4.72 -9.54 20.58
C LYS A 38 4.54 -9.78 22.07
N ASP A 39 3.58 -10.62 22.44
CA ASP A 39 3.30 -11.04 23.82
C ASP A 39 3.08 -9.87 24.78
N GLY A 40 2.27 -8.88 24.40
CA GLY A 40 2.00 -7.73 25.27
C GLY A 40 3.11 -6.66 25.28
N LYS A 41 4.20 -6.85 24.52
CA LYS A 41 5.41 -6.00 24.59
C LYS A 41 5.82 -5.47 23.21
N ILE A 42 6.31 -4.23 23.19
CA ILE A 42 7.00 -3.67 22.03
C ILE A 42 8.37 -4.34 21.91
N ARG A 43 8.65 -4.92 20.75
CA ARG A 43 9.92 -5.58 20.42
C ARG A 43 10.83 -4.69 19.58
N LYS A 44 10.24 -3.92 18.66
CA LYS A 44 10.95 -2.93 17.84
C LYS A 44 10.05 -1.73 17.63
N ASP A 45 10.69 -0.58 17.48
CA ASP A 45 10.05 0.69 17.19
C ASP A 45 11.04 1.52 16.38
N TYR A 46 10.70 1.78 15.12
CA TYR A 46 11.57 2.50 14.20
C TYR A 46 10.76 3.31 13.20
N ARG A 47 11.37 4.40 12.73
CA ARG A 47 10.86 5.14 11.57
C ARG A 47 11.35 4.50 10.29
N VAL A 48 10.53 4.60 9.26
CA VAL A 48 10.90 4.21 7.91
C VAL A 48 11.39 5.48 7.20
N ASP A 49 12.68 5.54 6.86
CA ASP A 49 13.29 6.76 6.30
C ASP A 49 12.72 7.11 4.91
N ALA A 50 12.36 6.09 4.13
CA ALA A 50 11.74 6.24 2.82
C ALA A 50 10.58 5.24 2.68
N PRO A 51 9.37 5.58 3.20
CA PRO A 51 8.21 4.71 3.08
C PRO A 51 7.87 4.47 1.61
N ARG A 52 7.46 3.24 1.28
CA ARG A 52 6.99 2.89 -0.07
C ARG A 52 5.86 3.81 -0.50
N ASP A 53 5.80 4.14 -1.79
CA ASP A 53 4.81 5.06 -2.33
C ASP A 53 3.75 4.29 -3.12
N ALA A 54 2.57 4.12 -2.51
CA ALA A 54 1.50 3.33 -3.09
C ALA A 54 0.96 3.96 -4.39
N THR A 55 0.97 5.30 -4.50
CA THR A 55 0.58 5.99 -5.74
C THR A 55 1.55 5.68 -6.87
N ALA A 56 2.85 5.72 -6.60
CA ALA A 56 3.88 5.44 -7.59
C ALA A 56 3.84 3.99 -8.07
N GLU A 57 3.58 3.05 -7.17
CA GLU A 57 3.51 1.63 -7.51
C GLU A 57 2.23 1.25 -8.26
N LEU A 58 1.07 1.84 -7.92
CA LEU A 58 -0.17 1.65 -8.67
C LEU A 58 -0.05 2.05 -10.14
N LYS A 59 0.62 3.17 -10.42
CA LYS A 59 0.87 3.65 -11.80
C LYS A 59 1.70 2.67 -12.63
N GLN A 60 2.45 1.79 -11.98
CA GLN A 60 3.33 0.82 -12.63
C GLN A 60 2.69 -0.56 -12.74
N MET A 61 1.54 -0.79 -12.10
CA MET A 61 0.80 -2.03 -12.30
C MET A 61 0.23 -2.04 -13.73
N PRO A 62 0.43 -3.11 -14.51
CA PRO A 62 -0.36 -3.29 -15.71
C PRO A 62 -1.82 -3.37 -15.26
N VAL A 63 -2.63 -2.41 -15.70
CA VAL A 63 -4.08 -2.59 -15.73
C VAL A 63 -4.25 -3.86 -16.55
N ALA A 64 -4.72 -4.95 -15.92
CA ALA A 64 -5.10 -6.14 -16.67
C ALA A 64 -5.93 -5.62 -17.84
N ALA A 65 -5.45 -5.86 -19.05
CA ALA A 65 -6.09 -5.39 -20.26
C ALA A 65 -7.58 -5.62 -20.08
N GLU A 66 -8.37 -4.56 -20.19
CA GLU A 66 -9.80 -4.71 -20.41
C GLU A 66 -9.90 -5.77 -21.51
N GLU A 67 -10.62 -6.86 -21.23
CA GLU A 67 -10.88 -7.91 -22.20
C GLU A 67 -11.66 -7.27 -23.37
N GLU A 68 -10.95 -6.67 -24.33
CA GLU A 68 -11.46 -6.54 -25.68
C GLU A 68 -11.35 -7.93 -26.30
N GLU A 69 -12.35 -8.78 -26.00
CA GLU A 69 -12.73 -9.86 -26.92
C GLU A 69 -13.20 -9.21 -28.23
N GLU A 70 -12.27 -8.76 -29.08
CA GLU A 70 -12.54 -8.67 -30.50
C GLU A 70 -12.45 -10.11 -31.05
N GLU A 71 -13.57 -10.84 -31.04
CA GLU A 71 -13.72 -12.00 -31.92
C GLU A 71 -13.44 -11.54 -33.36
N PRO A 72 -12.50 -12.15 -34.11
CA PRO A 72 -12.35 -11.84 -35.51
C PRO A 72 -13.61 -12.30 -36.23
N LEU A 73 -14.26 -11.37 -36.94
CA LEU A 73 -15.35 -11.66 -37.85
C LEU A 73 -14.88 -12.72 -38.86
N ALA A 74 -15.25 -13.98 -38.63
CA ALA A 74 -15.01 -15.05 -39.59
C ALA A 74 -15.90 -14.79 -40.82
N ALA A 75 -15.24 -14.72 -41.98
CA ALA A 75 -15.81 -14.52 -43.30
C ALA A 75 -16.77 -15.64 -43.73
#